data_AF-A0A2V9QEA7-F1
#
_entry.id   AF-A0A2V9QEA7-F1
#
_cell.length_a   1.000
_cell.length_b   1.000
_cell.length_c   1.000
_cell.angle_alpha   90.00
_cell.angle_beta   90.00
_cell.angle_gamma   90.00
#
_symmetry.space_group_name_H-M   'P 1'
#
loop_
_entity.id
_entity.type
_entity.pdbx_description
1 polymer ?
#
loop_
_entity_poly.entity_id
_entity_poly.type
_entity_poly.pdbx_seq_one_letter_code
_entity_poly.pdbx_strand_id
1 'polypeptide(L)'
;MLDRLAKVRVVTGPASPSEARLRRAQALALGNGTALRIARELIAAKLNGQESLVREKLHDRATADAIRTLRESLTSAEHLNAVRQIESRAAVAYWSAWYDVPVLFPRKDANRVPSHWLRFGTRHSPLTGGPRLAVSPANALLNYTNAVAESECRLAAVACGLDPGLGVLHTDTANRDSLALDLVETIRPTIEAWLLNWILSEPLRRVDFVESSDGNCRITSALCSRLSETAPIWGRLVAPWAEFVAHSLYSGRTDRAVSVRVLKTPLTQTHRREAKGASNPTLEIPNAQHVCRGCGKSIRADRENCAPCAIENATERLRNAARVGRVAAQNSAARAKHRASRRRHAMACASWDASSKPAWLTSEFFSARVQPLLASISTAAIRSRIGVSRCYANKIRQGYRPHQRHWRVLAELAGVRQ
;
A
#
# COMPACT_ATOMS: atom_id res chain seq x y z
N MET A 1 15.08 -12.97 20.62
CA MET A 1 16.27 -13.13 19.75
C MET A 1 15.87 -13.94 18.52
N LEU A 2 16.05 -13.34 17.34
CA LEU A 2 15.84 -13.99 16.05
C LEU A 2 17.21 -14.31 15.42
N ASP A 3 17.30 -15.38 14.63
CA ASP A 3 18.50 -15.62 13.83
C ASP A 3 18.51 -14.84 12.50
N ARG A 4 19.58 -15.02 11.72
CA ARG A 4 19.78 -14.38 10.40
C ARG A 4 18.73 -14.74 9.34
N LEU A 5 17.82 -15.67 9.61
CA LEU A 5 16.71 -16.05 8.74
C LEU A 5 15.36 -15.60 9.30
N ALA A 6 15.38 -14.72 10.31
CA ALA A 6 14.21 -14.32 11.05
C ALA A 6 13.50 -15.48 11.74
N LYS A 7 14.21 -16.55 12.12
CA LYS A 7 13.63 -17.63 12.93
C LYS A 7 13.77 -17.28 14.41
N VAL A 8 12.70 -17.47 15.19
CA VAL A 8 12.74 -17.33 16.65
C VAL A 8 13.70 -18.36 17.24
N ARG A 9 14.69 -17.90 18.03
CA ARG A 9 15.67 -18.77 18.70
C ARG A 9 15.51 -18.77 20.20
N VAL A 10 15.31 -17.59 20.78
CA VAL A 10 15.17 -17.41 22.22
C VAL A 10 14.14 -16.31 22.47
N VAL A 11 13.21 -16.56 23.38
CA VAL A 11 12.27 -15.57 23.89
C VAL A 11 12.37 -15.59 25.40
N THR A 12 12.75 -14.46 25.98
CA THR A 12 12.84 -14.28 27.43
C THR A 12 11.69 -13.38 27.87
N GLY A 13 10.98 -13.79 28.91
CA GLY A 13 9.87 -13.05 29.50
C GLY A 13 9.82 -13.26 31.01
N PRO A 14 8.98 -12.50 31.72
CA PRO A 14 8.83 -12.66 33.16
C PRO A 14 8.36 -14.08 33.52
N ALA A 15 8.84 -14.58 34.65
CA ALA A 15 8.29 -15.80 35.24
C ALA A 15 6.80 -15.58 35.51
N SER A 16 5.96 -16.40 34.89
CA SER A 16 4.50 -16.27 34.94
C SER A 16 3.90 -17.35 35.86
N PRO A 17 2.66 -17.15 36.38
CA PRO A 17 2.02 -18.12 37.24
C PRO A 17 1.92 -19.48 36.54
N SER A 18 2.58 -20.50 37.10
CA SER A 18 2.52 -21.85 36.55
C SER A 18 1.41 -22.64 37.22
N GLU A 19 0.22 -22.68 36.60
CA GLU A 19 -0.89 -23.48 37.12
C GLU A 19 -0.87 -24.89 36.51
N ALA A 20 -0.50 -25.88 37.32
CA ALA A 20 -0.41 -27.28 36.86
C ALA A 20 -1.74 -27.83 36.33
N ARG A 21 -2.87 -27.37 36.89
CA ARG A 21 -4.22 -27.77 36.42
C ARG A 21 -4.46 -27.35 34.99
N LEU A 22 -4.12 -26.11 34.63
CA LEU A 22 -4.27 -25.58 33.27
C LEU A 22 -3.38 -26.33 32.29
N ARG A 23 -2.10 -26.57 32.62
CA ARG A 23 -1.18 -27.33 31.77
C ARG A 23 -1.62 -28.78 31.54
N ARG A 24 -2.16 -29.45 32.57
CA ARG A 24 -2.77 -30.79 32.42
C ARG A 24 -4.00 -30.74 31.51
N ALA A 25 -4.85 -29.71 31.64
CA ALA A 25 -6.00 -29.55 30.76
C ALA A 25 -5.57 -29.33 29.30
N GLN A 26 -4.52 -28.53 29.07
CA GLN A 26 -3.91 -28.33 27.76
C GLN A 26 -3.40 -29.64 27.15
N ALA A 27 -2.62 -30.42 27.92
CA ALA A 27 -2.09 -31.70 27.46
C ALA A 27 -3.19 -32.72 27.08
N LEU A 28 -4.34 -32.67 27.76
CA LEU A 28 -5.47 -33.57 27.50
C LEU A 28 -6.46 -33.03 26.45
N ALA A 29 -6.28 -31.80 25.96
CA ALA A 29 -7.26 -31.11 25.12
C ALA A 29 -7.53 -31.79 23.78
N LEU A 30 -6.54 -32.49 23.23
CA LEU A 30 -6.66 -33.26 21.98
C LEU A 30 -7.63 -34.43 22.11
N GLY A 31 -7.73 -35.03 23.31
CA GLY A 31 -8.54 -36.24 23.55
C GLY A 31 -9.98 -35.98 23.99
N ASN A 32 -10.35 -34.73 24.29
CA ASN A 32 -11.67 -34.40 24.86
C ASN A 32 -12.50 -33.42 24.01
N GLY A 33 -12.07 -33.15 22.76
CA GLY A 33 -12.76 -32.26 21.83
C GLY A 33 -12.55 -30.76 22.09
N THR A 34 -11.92 -30.37 23.20
CA THR A 34 -11.64 -28.94 23.49
C THR A 34 -10.66 -28.35 22.49
N ALA A 35 -9.62 -29.09 22.10
CA ALA A 35 -8.68 -28.63 21.07
C ALA A 35 -9.38 -28.39 19.72
N LEU A 36 -10.34 -29.24 19.34
CA LEU A 36 -11.10 -29.07 18.11
C LEU A 36 -11.94 -27.79 18.14
N ARG A 37 -12.64 -27.53 19.25
CA ARG A 37 -13.41 -26.29 19.42
C ARG A 37 -12.51 -25.06 19.31
N ILE A 38 -11.38 -25.05 20.03
CA ILE A 38 -10.42 -23.95 19.98
C ILE A 38 -9.90 -23.76 18.55
N ALA A 39 -9.44 -24.84 17.90
CA ALA A 39 -8.88 -24.78 16.55
C ALA A 39 -9.86 -24.21 15.52
N ARG A 40 -11.16 -24.58 15.59
CA ARG A 40 -12.19 -24.00 14.72
C ARG A 40 -12.31 -22.49 14.91
N GLU A 41 -12.31 -22.00 16.14
CA GLU A 41 -12.39 -20.57 16.43
C GLU A 41 -11.16 -19.79 15.95
N LEU A 42 -9.94 -20.32 16.21
CA LEU A 42 -8.70 -19.67 15.77
C LEU A 42 -8.63 -19.55 14.24
N ILE A 43 -8.97 -20.63 13.53
CA ILE A 43 -8.98 -20.63 12.06
C ILE A 43 -10.16 -19.83 11.50
N ALA A 44 -11.33 -19.83 12.15
CA ALA A 44 -12.43 -18.97 11.74
C ALA A 44 -12.04 -17.48 11.80
N ALA A 45 -11.31 -17.06 12.84
CA ALA A 45 -10.78 -15.71 12.96
C ALA A 45 -9.79 -15.37 11.82
N LYS A 46 -8.85 -16.28 11.53
CA LYS A 46 -7.92 -16.15 10.40
C LYS A 46 -8.68 -15.95 9.08
N LEU A 47 -9.59 -16.88 8.77
CA LEU A 47 -10.32 -16.87 7.50
C LEU A 47 -11.23 -15.66 7.37
N ASN A 48 -11.84 -15.19 8.47
CA ASN A 48 -12.66 -13.98 8.47
C ASN A 48 -11.82 -12.75 8.10
N GLY A 49 -10.64 -12.59 8.70
CA GLY A 49 -9.75 -11.49 8.36
C GLY A 49 -9.23 -11.56 6.92
N GLN A 50 -8.87 -12.75 6.44
CA GLN A 50 -8.41 -12.96 5.06
C GLN A 50 -9.53 -12.76 4.04
N GLU A 51 -10.76 -13.17 4.34
CA GLU A 51 -11.96 -12.87 3.54
C GLU A 51 -12.14 -11.35 3.38
N SER A 52 -12.17 -10.62 4.49
CA SER A 52 -12.31 -9.15 4.47
C SER A 52 -11.21 -8.49 3.66
N LEU A 53 -9.96 -8.92 3.83
CA LEU A 53 -8.84 -8.35 3.09
C LEU A 53 -8.99 -8.54 1.57
N VAL A 54 -9.28 -9.76 1.13
CA VAL A 54 -9.44 -10.07 -0.29
C VAL A 54 -10.62 -9.28 -0.87
N ARG A 55 -11.74 -9.19 -0.14
CA ARG A 55 -12.94 -8.48 -0.57
C ARG A 55 -12.72 -6.97 -0.68
N GLU A 56 -12.12 -6.37 0.34
CA GLU A 56 -12.07 -4.92 0.51
C GLU A 56 -10.82 -4.27 -0.10
N LYS A 57 -9.67 -4.96 -0.06
CA LYS A 57 -8.38 -4.41 -0.50
C LYS A 57 -7.95 -4.92 -1.87
N LEU A 58 -8.18 -6.21 -2.15
CA LEU A 58 -7.83 -6.81 -3.44
C LEU A 58 -9.00 -6.78 -4.43
N HIS A 59 -10.22 -6.48 -3.96
CA HIS A 59 -11.44 -6.42 -4.76
C HIS A 59 -11.79 -7.72 -5.50
N ASP A 60 -11.31 -8.87 -5.02
CA ASP A 60 -11.61 -10.18 -5.59
C ASP A 60 -12.78 -10.84 -4.84
N ARG A 61 -14.01 -10.56 -5.30
CA ARG A 61 -15.22 -11.08 -4.66
C ARG A 61 -15.33 -12.61 -4.74
N ALA A 62 -14.88 -13.22 -5.83
CA ALA A 62 -15.00 -14.66 -6.03
C ALA A 62 -14.12 -15.42 -5.05
N THR A 63 -12.86 -15.01 -4.89
CA THR A 63 -11.95 -15.62 -3.90
C THR A 63 -12.44 -15.36 -2.47
N ALA A 64 -12.93 -14.15 -2.17
CA ALA A 64 -13.49 -13.86 -0.85
C ALA A 64 -14.70 -14.74 -0.52
N ASP A 65 -15.64 -14.92 -1.47
CA ASP A 65 -16.80 -15.79 -1.27
C ASP A 65 -16.39 -17.26 -1.11
N ALA A 66 -15.37 -17.74 -1.83
CA ALA A 66 -14.82 -19.07 -1.64
C ALA A 66 -14.21 -19.27 -0.23
N ILE A 67 -13.46 -18.28 0.27
CA ILE A 67 -12.91 -18.30 1.65
C ILE A 67 -14.06 -18.29 2.67
N ARG A 68 -15.12 -17.51 2.46
CA ARG A 68 -16.31 -17.49 3.31
C ARG A 68 -16.95 -18.88 3.42
N THR A 69 -17.20 -19.54 2.29
CA THR A 69 -17.78 -20.89 2.28
C THR A 69 -16.88 -21.91 3.00
N LEU A 70 -15.57 -21.81 2.82
CA LEU A 70 -14.61 -22.64 3.56
C LEU A 70 -14.68 -22.36 5.07
N ARG A 71 -14.77 -21.09 5.48
CA ARG A 71 -14.95 -20.70 6.89
C ARG A 71 -16.25 -21.25 7.48
N GLU A 72 -17.36 -21.16 6.77
CA GLU A 72 -18.66 -21.69 7.21
C GLU A 72 -18.59 -23.22 7.44
N SER A 73 -17.84 -23.95 6.61
CA SER A 73 -17.65 -25.39 6.74
C SER A 73 -16.85 -25.84 7.97
N LEU A 74 -16.17 -24.92 8.68
CA LEU A 74 -15.46 -25.24 9.93
C LEU A 74 -16.40 -25.78 11.02
N THR A 75 -17.66 -25.34 11.01
CA THR A 75 -18.69 -25.77 11.98
C THR A 75 -18.93 -27.28 11.93
N SER A 76 -18.86 -27.88 10.73
CA SER A 76 -19.05 -29.30 10.49
C SER A 76 -17.76 -30.13 10.55
N ALA A 77 -16.59 -29.52 10.78
CA ALA A 77 -15.31 -30.22 10.72
C ALA A 77 -15.05 -31.11 11.95
N GLU A 78 -15.32 -32.41 11.88
CA GLU A 78 -15.34 -33.33 13.05
C GLU A 78 -13.98 -33.65 13.70
N HIS A 79 -12.87 -33.36 13.02
CA HIS A 79 -11.53 -33.64 13.53
C HIS A 79 -10.50 -32.60 13.06
N LEU A 80 -9.38 -32.47 13.78
CA LEU A 80 -8.36 -31.46 13.51
C LEU A 80 -7.80 -31.51 12.08
N ASN A 81 -7.69 -32.70 11.48
CA ASN A 81 -7.26 -32.84 10.09
C ASN A 81 -8.20 -32.15 9.09
N ALA A 82 -9.52 -32.10 9.37
CA ALA A 82 -10.48 -31.43 8.49
C ALA A 82 -10.29 -29.91 8.60
N VAL A 83 -10.06 -29.40 9.81
CA VAL A 83 -9.72 -27.98 10.03
C VAL A 83 -8.45 -27.60 9.26
N ARG A 84 -7.39 -28.42 9.32
CA ARG A 84 -6.14 -28.20 8.54
C ARG A 84 -6.38 -28.22 7.03
N GLN A 85 -7.23 -29.12 6.52
CA GLN A 85 -7.55 -29.18 5.10
C GLN A 85 -8.34 -27.95 4.62
N ILE A 86 -9.30 -27.49 5.44
CA ILE A 86 -10.06 -26.26 5.17
C ILE A 86 -9.12 -25.05 5.13
N GLU A 87 -8.26 -24.93 6.15
CA GLU A 87 -7.26 -23.86 6.24
C GLU A 87 -6.33 -23.87 5.02
N SER A 88 -5.80 -25.03 4.63
CA SER A 88 -4.89 -25.17 3.49
C SER A 88 -5.54 -24.76 2.19
N ARG A 89 -6.78 -25.21 1.92
CA ARG A 89 -7.55 -24.81 0.72
C ARG A 89 -7.81 -23.31 0.69
N ALA A 90 -8.16 -22.72 1.84
CA ALA A 90 -8.39 -21.29 1.94
C ALA A 90 -7.09 -20.49 1.74
N ALA A 91 -5.97 -20.96 2.28
CA ALA A 91 -4.66 -20.34 2.11
C ALA A 91 -4.22 -20.35 0.64
N VAL A 92 -4.45 -21.44 -0.10
CA VAL A 92 -4.17 -21.50 -1.55
C VAL A 92 -4.96 -20.43 -2.30
N ALA A 93 -6.27 -20.34 -2.06
CA ALA A 93 -7.12 -19.33 -2.69
C ALA A 93 -6.67 -17.91 -2.32
N TYR A 94 -6.45 -17.66 -1.03
CA TYR A 94 -6.00 -16.38 -0.50
C TYR A 94 -4.69 -15.91 -1.12
N TRP A 95 -3.63 -16.73 -1.08
CA TRP A 95 -2.32 -16.33 -1.63
C TRP A 95 -2.31 -16.24 -3.15
N SER A 96 -3.24 -16.90 -3.85
CA SER A 96 -3.41 -16.72 -5.30
C SER A 96 -3.89 -15.31 -5.63
N ALA A 97 -4.79 -14.72 -4.83
CA ALA A 97 -5.24 -13.35 -5.01
C ALA A 97 -4.13 -12.29 -4.83
N TRP A 98 -3.04 -12.65 -4.14
CA TRP A 98 -1.89 -11.76 -3.96
C TRP A 98 -0.92 -11.76 -5.14
N TYR A 99 -1.00 -12.72 -6.07
CA TYR A 99 0.06 -13.01 -7.05
C TYR A 99 0.50 -11.77 -7.86
N ASP A 100 -0.47 -11.01 -8.35
CA ASP A 100 -0.24 -9.83 -9.20
C ASP A 100 -0.15 -8.50 -8.43
N VAL A 101 -0.16 -8.54 -7.09
CA VAL A 101 -0.05 -7.32 -6.28
C VAL A 101 1.28 -6.62 -6.59
N PRO A 102 1.26 -5.36 -7.06
CA PRO A 102 2.48 -4.64 -7.40
C PRO A 102 3.23 -4.23 -6.14
N VAL A 103 4.56 -4.32 -6.21
CA VAL A 103 5.45 -3.83 -5.16
C VAL A 103 6.22 -2.63 -5.71
N LEU A 104 6.01 -1.48 -5.08
CA LEU A 104 6.56 -0.21 -5.55
C LEU A 104 8.01 -0.04 -5.07
N PHE A 105 8.86 0.49 -5.96
CA PHE A 105 10.22 0.92 -5.65
C PHE A 105 10.45 2.33 -6.21
N PRO A 106 11.33 3.15 -5.58
CA PRO A 106 11.71 4.43 -6.13
C PRO A 106 12.32 4.29 -7.53
N ARG A 107 12.03 5.24 -8.43
CA ARG A 107 12.55 5.26 -9.81
C ARG A 107 14.08 5.16 -9.86
N LYS A 108 14.78 5.80 -8.91
CA LYS A 108 16.25 5.72 -8.80
C LYS A 108 16.79 4.29 -8.58
N ASP A 109 15.95 3.40 -8.03
CA ASP A 109 16.34 2.05 -7.66
C ASP A 109 15.96 1.04 -8.75
N ALA A 110 15.24 1.45 -9.81
CA ALA A 110 14.68 0.58 -10.84
C ALA A 110 15.73 -0.36 -11.48
N ASN A 111 16.94 0.14 -11.75
CA ASN A 111 18.02 -0.66 -12.36
C ASN A 111 18.70 -1.64 -11.38
N ARG A 112 18.42 -1.53 -10.08
CA ARG A 112 19.02 -2.35 -9.01
C ARG A 112 18.03 -3.36 -8.40
N VAL A 113 16.76 -3.25 -8.78
CA VAL A 113 15.68 -4.09 -8.28
C VAL A 113 15.46 -5.24 -9.28
N PRO A 114 15.63 -6.50 -8.85
CA PRO A 114 15.28 -7.65 -9.68
C PRO A 114 13.83 -7.58 -10.14
N SER A 115 13.55 -7.99 -11.39
CA SER A 115 12.20 -7.90 -11.97
C SER A 115 11.15 -8.68 -11.18
N HIS A 116 11.52 -9.82 -10.59
CA HIS A 116 10.63 -10.64 -9.76
C HIS A 116 10.28 -10.00 -8.41
N TRP A 117 10.95 -8.93 -8.00
CA TRP A 117 10.60 -8.17 -6.80
C TRP A 117 9.49 -7.16 -7.02
N LEU A 118 9.14 -6.85 -8.27
CA LEU A 118 8.14 -5.83 -8.63
C LEU A 118 6.70 -6.31 -8.45
N ARG A 119 6.51 -7.60 -8.15
CA ARG A 119 5.22 -8.20 -7.78
C ARG A 119 5.41 -9.03 -6.51
N PHE A 120 4.32 -9.26 -5.79
CA PHE A 120 4.35 -10.15 -4.64
C PHE A 120 4.71 -11.59 -5.04
N GLY A 121 4.08 -12.11 -6.10
CA GLY A 121 4.29 -13.46 -6.60
C GLY A 121 3.64 -14.51 -5.70
N THR A 122 4.31 -15.64 -5.47
CA THR A 122 3.76 -16.67 -4.57
C THR A 122 4.27 -16.50 -3.15
N ARG A 123 3.49 -16.98 -2.17
CA ARG A 123 3.95 -17.08 -0.78
C ARG A 123 5.04 -18.13 -0.59
N HIS A 124 5.06 -19.14 -1.45
CA HIS A 124 6.00 -20.25 -1.43
C HIS A 124 7.35 -19.85 -2.02
N SER A 125 8.41 -20.23 -1.34
CA SER A 125 9.77 -20.06 -1.84
C SER A 125 10.15 -21.21 -2.77
N PRO A 126 10.70 -20.92 -3.97
CA PRO A 126 11.28 -21.96 -4.82
C PRO A 126 12.48 -22.66 -4.17
N LEU A 127 13.11 -22.05 -3.15
CA LEU A 127 14.26 -22.63 -2.45
C LEU A 127 13.90 -23.76 -1.47
N THR A 128 12.68 -23.73 -0.93
CA THR A 128 12.25 -24.69 0.11
C THR A 128 10.92 -25.38 -0.17
N GLY A 129 10.20 -24.96 -1.21
CA GLY A 129 8.84 -25.41 -1.50
C GLY A 129 7.78 -24.87 -0.52
N GLY A 130 8.18 -24.09 0.49
CA GLY A 130 7.29 -23.50 1.50
C GLY A 130 7.65 -22.03 1.80
N PRO A 131 7.00 -21.40 2.78
CA PRO A 131 7.14 -19.95 3.04
C PRO A 131 8.51 -19.51 3.57
N ARG A 132 9.42 -20.45 3.87
CA ARG A 132 10.76 -20.21 4.43
C ARG A 132 11.75 -19.81 3.34
N LEU A 133 12.75 -19.01 3.70
CA LEU A 133 13.73 -18.41 2.77
C LEU A 133 13.05 -17.58 1.68
N ALA A 134 12.67 -16.35 2.02
CA ALA A 134 11.96 -15.48 1.09
C ALA A 134 12.84 -15.17 -0.13
N VAL A 135 12.26 -15.12 -1.33
CA VAL A 135 12.97 -14.69 -2.56
C VAL A 135 12.55 -13.30 -3.03
N SER A 136 11.60 -12.68 -2.32
CA SER A 136 11.11 -11.33 -2.60
C SER A 136 11.03 -10.48 -1.31
N PRO A 137 11.14 -9.15 -1.43
CA PRO A 137 11.05 -8.21 -0.31
C PRO A 137 9.77 -8.33 0.51
N ALA A 138 8.61 -8.45 -0.14
CA ALA A 138 7.34 -8.57 0.56
C ALA A 138 7.25 -9.87 1.39
N ASN A 139 7.72 -10.99 0.85
CA ASN A 139 7.81 -12.26 1.60
C ASN A 139 8.82 -12.16 2.76
N ALA A 140 9.93 -11.44 2.59
CA ALA A 140 10.92 -11.23 3.65
C ALA A 140 10.33 -10.39 4.81
N LEU A 141 9.55 -9.34 4.48
CA LEU A 141 8.80 -8.54 5.45
C LEU A 141 7.77 -9.38 6.21
N LEU A 142 6.98 -10.21 5.52
CA LEU A 142 6.02 -11.12 6.16
C LEU A 142 6.74 -12.10 7.09
N ASN A 143 7.80 -12.76 6.62
CA ASN A 143 8.53 -13.73 7.43
C ASN A 143 9.04 -13.10 8.72
N TYR A 144 9.68 -11.93 8.62
CA TYR A 144 10.21 -11.25 9.80
C TYR A 144 9.12 -10.77 10.76
N THR A 145 8.08 -10.12 10.24
CA THR A 145 7.00 -9.59 11.09
C THR A 145 6.23 -10.71 11.77
N ASN A 146 6.00 -11.84 11.07
CA ASN A 146 5.42 -13.03 11.68
C ASN A 146 6.32 -13.63 12.78
N ALA A 147 7.64 -13.58 12.64
CA ALA A 147 8.55 -14.06 13.69
C ALA A 147 8.56 -13.15 14.93
N VAL A 148 8.42 -11.84 14.73
CA VAL A 148 8.19 -10.90 15.84
C VAL A 148 6.87 -11.22 16.52
N ALA A 149 5.79 -11.40 15.75
CA ALA A 149 4.48 -11.76 16.27
C ALA A 149 4.46 -13.12 16.97
N GLU A 150 5.17 -14.13 16.45
CA GLU A 150 5.34 -15.45 17.07
C GLU A 150 5.99 -15.33 18.46
N SER A 151 7.00 -14.45 18.59
CA SER A 151 7.63 -14.17 19.89
C SER A 151 6.63 -13.60 20.90
N GLU A 152 5.76 -12.69 20.45
CA GLU A 152 4.69 -12.11 21.27
C GLU A 152 3.60 -13.13 21.62
N CYS A 153 3.24 -14.02 20.68
CA CYS A 153 2.30 -15.12 20.92
C CYS A 153 2.83 -16.06 22.00
N ARG A 154 4.13 -16.37 21.97
CA ARG A 154 4.79 -17.18 22.99
C ARG A 154 4.76 -16.47 24.36
N LEU A 155 5.08 -15.18 24.41
CA LEU A 155 5.02 -14.39 25.65
C LEU A 155 3.59 -14.35 26.22
N ALA A 156 2.59 -14.16 25.36
CA ALA A 156 1.19 -14.15 25.74
C ALA A 156 0.73 -15.50 26.31
N ALA A 157 1.11 -16.62 25.65
CA ALA A 157 0.81 -17.96 26.15
C ALA A 157 1.41 -18.18 27.56
N VAL A 158 2.69 -17.85 27.75
CA VAL A 158 3.36 -17.96 29.06
C VAL A 158 2.68 -17.08 30.12
N ALA A 159 2.32 -15.85 29.79
CA ALA A 159 1.63 -14.93 30.69
C ALA A 159 0.26 -15.44 31.16
N CYS A 160 -0.43 -16.22 30.31
CA CYS A 160 -1.68 -16.90 30.63
C CYS A 160 -1.49 -18.26 31.34
N GLY A 161 -0.26 -18.68 31.63
CA GLY A 161 0.04 -19.96 32.28
C GLY A 161 -0.03 -21.18 31.37
N LEU A 162 -0.07 -20.98 30.05
CA LEU A 162 -0.07 -22.02 29.03
C LEU A 162 1.36 -22.47 28.70
N ASP A 163 1.48 -23.70 28.21
CA ASP A 163 2.72 -24.20 27.61
C ASP A 163 2.76 -23.83 26.11
N PRO A 164 3.73 -23.01 25.65
CA PRO A 164 3.81 -22.62 24.24
C PRO A 164 4.09 -23.79 23.29
N GLY A 165 4.65 -24.90 23.76
CA GLY A 165 4.96 -26.07 22.95
C GLY A 165 3.74 -26.93 22.63
N LEU A 166 2.72 -26.91 23.48
CA LEU A 166 1.54 -27.76 23.37
C LEU A 166 0.44 -27.12 22.49
N GLY A 167 0.53 -27.35 21.19
CA GLY A 167 -0.46 -26.87 20.21
C GLY A 167 -1.81 -27.57 20.31
N VAL A 168 -2.86 -26.89 19.86
CA VAL A 168 -4.20 -27.44 19.64
C VAL A 168 -4.45 -27.82 18.18
N LEU A 169 -3.82 -27.11 17.22
CA LEU A 169 -3.94 -27.36 15.78
C LEU A 169 -2.61 -27.74 15.15
N HIS A 170 -1.51 -27.05 15.46
CA HIS A 170 -0.19 -27.47 15.00
C HIS A 170 0.27 -28.72 15.78
N THR A 171 0.83 -29.70 15.06
CA THR A 171 1.32 -30.95 15.67
C THR A 171 2.47 -30.70 16.64
N ASP A 172 2.71 -31.62 17.56
CA ASP A 172 3.90 -31.54 18.40
C ASP A 172 5.15 -31.77 17.55
N THR A 173 6.14 -30.92 17.73
CA THR A 173 7.43 -31.04 17.05
C THR A 173 8.50 -30.55 18.00
N ALA A 174 9.60 -31.31 18.12
CA ALA A 174 10.68 -30.97 19.02
C ALA A 174 11.16 -29.52 18.80
N ASN A 175 11.27 -28.77 19.89
CA ASN A 175 11.76 -27.39 19.90
C ASN A 175 10.92 -26.41 19.06
N ARG A 176 9.61 -26.65 18.93
CA ARG A 176 8.65 -25.75 18.28
C ARG A 176 7.60 -25.29 19.28
N ASP A 177 7.38 -23.98 19.33
CA ASP A 177 6.29 -23.38 20.10
C ASP A 177 4.97 -23.52 19.32
N SER A 178 4.42 -24.75 19.21
CA SER A 178 3.26 -25.04 18.38
C SER A 178 2.00 -24.25 18.79
N LEU A 179 1.79 -23.97 20.08
CA LEU A 179 0.69 -23.11 20.50
C LEU A 179 0.92 -21.66 20.07
N ALA A 180 2.16 -21.17 20.09
CA ALA A 180 2.46 -19.82 19.60
C ALA A 180 2.12 -19.70 18.10
N LEU A 181 2.35 -20.76 17.32
CA LEU A 181 1.94 -20.84 15.93
C LEU A 181 0.41 -20.93 15.76
N ASP A 182 -0.30 -21.62 16.65
CA ASP A 182 -1.77 -21.60 16.64
C ASP A 182 -2.33 -20.20 16.92
N LEU A 183 -1.76 -19.51 17.90
CA LEU A 183 -2.17 -18.16 18.28
C LEU A 183 -1.88 -17.15 17.18
N VAL A 184 -0.72 -17.23 16.51
CA VAL A 184 -0.36 -16.25 15.48
C VAL A 184 -1.34 -16.26 14.32
N GLU A 185 -1.98 -17.40 14.00
CA GLU A 185 -2.99 -17.51 12.94
C GLU A 185 -4.12 -16.48 13.10
N THR A 186 -4.48 -16.13 14.35
CA THR A 186 -5.57 -15.17 14.64
C THR A 186 -5.22 -13.72 14.28
N ILE A 187 -3.93 -13.37 14.26
CA ILE A 187 -3.45 -12.01 13.99
C ILE A 187 -2.72 -11.88 12.66
N ARG A 188 -2.44 -13.00 11.96
CA ARG A 188 -1.88 -12.99 10.60
C ARG A 188 -2.64 -12.07 9.65
N PRO A 189 -3.99 -12.08 9.59
CA PRO A 189 -4.70 -11.21 8.65
C PRO A 189 -4.45 -9.72 8.91
N THR A 190 -4.25 -9.33 10.17
CA THR A 190 -3.92 -7.94 10.53
C THR A 190 -2.50 -7.56 10.10
N ILE A 191 -1.53 -8.45 10.26
CA ILE A 191 -0.14 -8.27 9.79
C ILE A 191 -0.13 -8.17 8.25
N GLU A 192 -0.88 -9.05 7.60
CA GLU A 192 -1.03 -9.10 6.15
C GLU A 192 -1.71 -7.82 5.62
N ALA A 193 -2.76 -7.33 6.29
CA ALA A 193 -3.41 -6.07 5.95
C ALA A 193 -2.47 -4.87 6.05
N TRP A 194 -1.69 -4.82 7.13
CA TRP A 194 -0.69 -3.78 7.35
C TRP A 194 0.37 -3.78 6.25
N LEU A 195 0.90 -4.95 5.89
CA LEU A 195 1.87 -5.05 4.79
C LEU A 195 1.23 -4.69 3.45
N LEU A 196 0.02 -5.18 3.16
CA LEU A 196 -0.67 -4.90 1.90
C LEU A 196 -0.87 -3.39 1.72
N ASN A 197 -1.35 -2.71 2.77
CA ASN A 197 -1.45 -1.25 2.77
C ASN A 197 -0.09 -0.60 2.49
N TRP A 198 0.99 -1.07 3.14
CA TRP A 198 2.33 -0.54 2.91
C TRP A 198 2.73 -0.68 1.42
N ILE A 199 2.78 -1.90 0.88
CA ILE A 199 3.34 -2.13 -0.47
C ILE A 199 2.53 -1.45 -1.58
N LEU A 200 1.23 -1.21 -1.36
CA LEU A 200 0.35 -0.50 -2.29
C LEU A 200 0.47 1.02 -2.20
N SER A 201 0.73 1.57 -1.01
CA SER A 201 0.77 3.02 -0.79
C SER A 201 2.17 3.60 -0.93
N GLU A 202 3.19 2.90 -0.42
CA GLU A 202 4.53 3.42 -0.21
C GLU A 202 5.61 2.57 -0.89
N PRO A 203 6.59 3.19 -1.58
CA PRO A 203 7.71 2.47 -2.16
C PRO A 203 8.61 1.81 -1.11
N LEU A 204 8.95 0.54 -1.33
CA LEU A 204 10.05 -0.12 -0.63
C LEU A 204 11.39 0.42 -1.14
N ARG A 205 12.37 0.65 -0.25
CA ARG A 205 13.70 1.10 -0.68
C ARG A 205 14.59 -0.10 -0.93
N ARG A 206 15.30 -0.12 -2.07
CA ARG A 206 16.19 -1.24 -2.42
C ARG A 206 17.29 -1.47 -1.37
N VAL A 207 17.74 -0.42 -0.68
CA VAL A 207 18.77 -0.47 0.37
C VAL A 207 18.34 -1.27 1.60
N ASP A 208 17.04 -1.40 1.86
CA ASP A 208 16.54 -2.10 3.04
C ASP A 208 16.60 -3.65 2.88
N PHE A 209 16.96 -4.14 1.69
CA PHE A 209 16.96 -5.56 1.31
C PHE A 209 18.31 -6.02 0.73
N VAL A 210 18.66 -7.27 0.99
CA VAL A 210 19.87 -7.93 0.47
C VAL A 210 19.49 -9.28 -0.10
N GLU A 211 19.90 -9.55 -1.33
CA GLU A 211 19.77 -10.88 -1.94
C GLU A 211 21.07 -11.64 -1.72
N SER A 212 20.96 -12.83 -1.14
CA SER A 212 22.08 -13.74 -0.94
C SER A 212 22.39 -14.49 -2.24
N SER A 213 23.56 -15.13 -2.35
CA SER A 213 23.98 -15.85 -3.57
C SER A 213 23.06 -17.02 -3.95
N ASP A 214 22.32 -17.57 -2.98
CA ASP A 214 21.30 -18.61 -3.16
C ASP A 214 19.92 -18.04 -3.56
N GLY A 215 19.80 -16.74 -3.78
CA GLY A 215 18.54 -16.05 -4.11
C GLY A 215 17.68 -15.69 -2.89
N ASN A 216 18.13 -15.99 -1.66
CA ASN A 216 17.39 -15.62 -0.46
C ASN A 216 17.43 -14.11 -0.22
N CYS A 217 16.27 -13.46 -0.28
CA CYS A 217 16.04 -12.08 0.05
C CYS A 217 15.90 -11.90 1.57
N ARG A 218 16.76 -11.05 2.13
CA ARG A 218 16.84 -10.73 3.55
C ARG A 218 16.60 -9.25 3.77
N ILE A 219 16.07 -8.91 4.93
CA ILE A 219 15.98 -7.53 5.40
C ILE A 219 17.25 -7.12 6.16
N THR A 220 17.62 -5.84 6.04
CA THR A 220 18.77 -5.26 6.75
C THR A 220 18.48 -5.03 8.23
N SER A 221 19.53 -4.94 9.06
CA SER A 221 19.41 -4.68 10.50
C SER A 221 18.67 -3.38 10.83
N ALA A 222 18.86 -2.33 10.03
CA ALA A 222 18.16 -1.05 10.20
C ALA A 222 16.65 -1.21 10.02
N LEU A 223 16.22 -1.99 9.02
CA LEU A 223 14.81 -2.31 8.82
C LEU A 223 14.30 -3.26 9.91
N CYS A 224 15.06 -4.29 10.30
CA CYS A 224 14.74 -5.18 11.42
C CYS A 224 14.43 -4.41 12.71
N SER A 225 15.25 -3.41 13.05
CA SER A 225 15.07 -2.58 14.25
C SER A 225 13.73 -1.86 14.22
N ARG A 226 13.41 -1.16 13.12
CA ARG A 226 12.12 -0.47 12.98
C ARG A 226 10.94 -1.44 13.02
N LEU A 227 11.05 -2.59 12.35
CA LEU A 227 9.99 -3.60 12.36
C LEU A 227 9.79 -4.18 13.77
N SER A 228 10.85 -4.30 14.57
CA SER A 228 10.73 -4.82 15.94
C SER A 228 9.94 -3.89 16.87
N GLU A 229 9.88 -2.58 16.57
CA GLU A 229 9.05 -1.62 17.31
C GLU A 229 7.54 -1.92 17.19
N THR A 230 7.14 -2.76 16.23
CA THR A 230 5.74 -3.22 16.10
C THR A 230 5.37 -4.31 17.10
N ALA A 231 6.33 -4.92 17.81
CA ALA A 231 6.09 -6.05 18.72
C ALA A 231 4.98 -5.80 19.76
N PRO A 232 4.94 -4.66 20.49
CA PRO A 232 3.89 -4.42 21.48
C PRO A 232 2.47 -4.38 20.88
N ILE A 233 2.33 -4.09 19.58
CA ILE A 233 1.05 -4.07 18.89
C ILE A 233 0.57 -5.51 18.68
N TRP A 234 1.46 -6.39 18.19
CA TRP A 234 1.15 -7.80 18.02
C TRP A 234 0.85 -8.47 19.36
N GLY A 235 1.59 -8.13 20.41
CA GLY A 235 1.31 -8.57 21.79
C GLY A 235 -0.09 -8.18 22.26
N ARG A 236 -0.53 -6.94 22.02
CA ARG A 236 -1.90 -6.50 22.35
C ARG A 236 -2.98 -7.17 21.51
N LEU A 237 -2.69 -7.49 20.25
CA LEU A 237 -3.65 -8.16 19.35
C LEU A 237 -3.83 -9.64 19.70
N VAL A 238 -2.76 -10.34 20.10
CA VAL A 238 -2.84 -11.76 20.48
C VAL A 238 -3.34 -11.97 21.92
N ALA A 239 -3.18 -10.98 22.80
CA ALA A 239 -3.61 -11.04 24.20
C ALA A 239 -5.02 -11.64 24.43
N PRO A 240 -6.10 -11.16 23.77
CA PRO A 240 -7.44 -11.74 23.95
C PRO A 240 -7.52 -13.20 23.50
N TRP A 241 -6.76 -13.61 22.49
CA TRP A 241 -6.73 -14.98 21.99
C TRP A 241 -6.00 -15.93 22.94
N ALA A 242 -4.89 -15.50 23.53
CA ALA A 242 -4.18 -16.29 24.56
C ALA A 242 -5.06 -16.50 25.80
N GLU A 243 -5.78 -15.46 26.24
CA GLU A 243 -6.74 -15.57 27.34
C GLU A 243 -7.92 -16.47 26.96
N PHE A 244 -8.50 -16.32 25.77
CA PHE A 244 -9.56 -17.18 25.25
C PHE A 244 -9.18 -18.66 25.27
N VAL A 245 -7.96 -18.99 24.82
CA VAL A 245 -7.43 -20.38 24.85
C VAL A 245 -7.33 -20.87 26.30
N ALA A 246 -6.76 -20.08 27.21
CA ALA A 246 -6.64 -20.45 28.62
C ALA A 246 -8.00 -20.71 29.27
N HIS A 247 -8.97 -19.81 29.06
CA HIS A 247 -10.34 -19.97 29.54
C HIS A 247 -11.02 -21.22 28.96
N SER A 248 -10.88 -21.47 27.66
CA SER A 248 -11.48 -22.62 26.99
C SER A 248 -10.95 -23.95 27.51
N LEU A 249 -9.63 -24.01 27.77
CA LEU A 249 -8.98 -25.19 28.34
C LEU A 249 -9.39 -25.42 29.80
N TYR A 250 -9.49 -24.35 30.59
CA TYR A 250 -9.84 -24.45 32.01
C TYR A 250 -11.30 -24.88 32.23
N SER A 251 -12.23 -24.35 31.43
CA SER A 251 -13.66 -24.66 31.51
C SER A 251 -14.02 -26.06 30.99
N GLY A 252 -13.17 -26.69 30.16
CA GLY A 252 -13.41 -28.02 29.59
C GLY A 252 -13.40 -29.18 30.60
N ARG A 253 -13.02 -28.96 31.87
CA ARG A 253 -13.16 -29.94 32.97
C ARG A 253 -14.27 -29.52 33.93
N THR A 254 -15.50 -29.89 33.63
CA THR A 254 -16.62 -29.79 34.57
C THR A 254 -16.67 -31.02 35.48
N ASP A 255 -15.87 -31.02 36.55
CA ASP A 255 -16.35 -31.64 37.79
C ASP A 255 -17.18 -30.59 38.51
N ARG A 256 -18.47 -30.88 38.66
CA ARG A 256 -19.58 -30.01 39.08
C ARG A 256 -19.47 -29.35 40.47
N ALA A 257 -18.32 -29.38 41.14
CA ALA A 257 -18.22 -29.00 42.55
C ALA A 257 -17.06 -28.05 42.93
N VAL A 258 -16.24 -27.59 41.99
CA VAL A 258 -15.19 -26.61 42.31
C VAL A 258 -15.64 -25.24 41.84
N SER A 259 -15.86 -24.32 42.80
CA SER A 259 -16.14 -22.90 42.56
C SER A 259 -15.37 -22.42 41.32
N VAL A 260 -16.10 -21.92 40.31
CA VAL A 260 -15.51 -21.41 39.06
C VAL A 260 -14.57 -20.27 39.43
N ARG A 261 -13.31 -20.59 39.66
CA ARG A 261 -12.26 -19.58 39.79
C ARG A 261 -12.16 -18.98 38.40
N VAL A 262 -12.76 -17.81 38.24
CA VAL A 262 -12.65 -17.01 37.04
C VAL A 262 -11.15 -16.77 36.82
N LEU A 263 -10.59 -17.33 35.75
CA LEU A 263 -9.19 -17.10 35.43
C LEU A 263 -8.98 -15.58 35.26
N LYS A 264 -7.81 -15.11 35.68
CA LYS A 264 -7.45 -13.70 35.48
C LYS A 264 -7.29 -13.44 33.98
N THR A 265 -7.50 -12.20 33.58
CA THR A 265 -7.17 -11.67 32.26
C THR A 265 -5.91 -10.80 32.38
N PRO A 266 -4.72 -11.40 32.58
CA PRO A 266 -3.51 -10.66 32.93
C PRO A 266 -3.04 -9.70 31.81
N LEU A 267 -3.35 -10.00 30.56
CA LEU A 267 -2.88 -9.25 29.39
C LEU A 267 -3.86 -8.13 29.02
N THR A 268 -5.15 -8.46 28.94
CA THR A 268 -6.19 -7.49 28.52
C THR A 268 -6.72 -6.67 29.69
N GLN A 269 -6.64 -7.21 30.92
CA GLN A 269 -7.27 -6.66 32.12
C GLN A 269 -8.78 -6.46 31.95
N THR A 270 -9.43 -7.27 31.09
CA THR A 270 -10.84 -7.10 30.69
C THR A 270 -11.77 -7.08 31.90
N HIS A 271 -11.66 -8.02 32.83
CA HIS A 271 -12.51 -8.03 34.04
C HIS A 271 -12.36 -6.76 34.88
N ARG A 272 -11.15 -6.20 34.97
CA ARG A 272 -10.88 -4.96 35.70
C ARG A 272 -11.44 -3.74 34.96
N ARG A 273 -11.44 -3.75 33.62
CA ARG A 273 -11.96 -2.67 32.78
C ARG A 273 -13.47 -2.65 32.78
N GLU A 274 -14.11 -3.81 32.62
CA GLU A 274 -15.57 -3.98 32.69
C GLU A 274 -16.11 -3.52 34.05
N ALA A 275 -15.45 -3.92 35.15
CA ALA A 275 -15.79 -3.45 36.50
C ALA A 275 -15.65 -1.92 36.67
N LYS A 276 -14.88 -1.25 35.81
CA LYS A 276 -14.69 0.21 35.79
C LYS A 276 -15.49 0.91 34.67
N GLY A 277 -16.29 0.19 33.89
CA GLY A 277 -17.00 0.73 32.73
C GLY A 277 -16.08 1.24 31.60
N ALA A 278 -14.84 0.77 31.53
CA ALA A 278 -13.86 1.20 30.53
C ALA A 278 -13.91 0.32 29.28
N SER A 279 -13.90 0.94 28.08
CA SER A 279 -13.81 0.24 26.80
C SER A 279 -12.37 -0.16 26.46
N ASN A 280 -12.22 -1.09 25.51
CA ASN A 280 -10.91 -1.44 24.99
C ASN A 280 -10.35 -0.32 24.11
N PRO A 281 -9.06 0.04 24.25
CA PRO A 281 -8.45 1.08 23.45
C PRO A 281 -8.34 0.61 21.99
N THR A 282 -8.65 1.51 21.07
CA THR A 282 -8.41 1.29 19.64
C THR A 282 -6.90 1.15 19.40
N LEU A 283 -6.51 0.10 18.70
CA LEU A 283 -5.12 -0.15 18.34
C LEU A 283 -4.80 0.52 17.02
N GLU A 284 -4.00 1.58 17.07
CA GLU A 284 -3.42 2.18 15.86
C GLU A 284 -2.15 1.43 15.45
N ILE A 285 -2.14 0.93 14.22
CA ILE A 285 -0.96 0.31 13.63
C ILE A 285 -0.16 1.41 12.93
N PRO A 286 1.13 1.61 13.26
CA PRO A 286 1.95 2.64 12.66
C PRO A 286 1.97 2.53 11.13
N ASN A 287 1.74 3.67 10.49
CA ASN A 287 1.93 3.79 9.06
C ASN A 287 3.42 3.72 8.72
N ALA A 288 3.72 3.14 7.56
CA ALA A 288 5.07 3.17 7.02
C ALA A 288 5.52 4.62 6.77
N GLN A 289 6.83 4.85 6.88
CA GLN A 289 7.41 6.14 6.51
C GLN A 289 7.06 6.47 5.05
N HIS A 290 6.58 7.68 4.79
CA HIS A 290 6.30 8.12 3.43
C HIS A 290 7.59 8.42 2.68
N VAL A 291 7.72 7.86 1.48
CA VAL A 291 8.96 7.86 0.69
C VAL A 291 8.71 8.39 -0.72
N CYS A 292 9.57 9.29 -1.17
CA CYS A 292 9.51 9.86 -2.51
C CYS A 292 9.63 8.77 -3.59
N ARG A 293 8.62 8.71 -4.48
CA ARG A 293 8.58 7.78 -5.62
C ARG A 293 9.74 7.95 -6.60
N GLY A 294 10.31 9.15 -6.71
CA GLY A 294 11.54 9.40 -7.49
C GLY A 294 12.81 8.89 -6.83
N CYS A 295 13.23 9.54 -5.74
CA CYS A 295 14.56 9.36 -5.13
C CYS A 295 14.60 8.59 -3.82
N GLY A 296 13.49 8.06 -3.30
CA GLY A 296 13.48 7.22 -2.11
C GLY A 296 13.81 7.93 -0.78
N LYS A 297 13.83 9.28 -0.75
CA LYS A 297 13.98 10.06 0.49
C LYS A 297 12.66 10.13 1.25
N SER A 298 12.73 10.18 2.57
CA SER A 298 11.54 10.40 3.42
C SER A 298 10.93 11.77 3.13
N ILE A 299 9.61 11.81 3.00
CA ILE A 299 8.84 13.02 2.69
C ILE A 299 7.59 13.11 3.57
N ARG A 300 6.92 14.26 3.53
CA ARG A 300 5.64 14.46 4.21
C ARG A 300 4.54 13.63 3.54
N ALA A 301 3.52 13.28 4.32
CA ALA A 301 2.50 12.34 3.88
C ALA A 301 1.56 12.88 2.77
N ASP A 302 1.50 14.19 2.60
CA ASP A 302 0.68 14.88 1.59
C ASP A 302 1.29 14.85 0.16
N ARG A 303 2.46 14.23 -0.02
CA ARG A 303 3.21 14.27 -1.29
C ARG A 303 3.69 12.90 -1.72
N GLU A 304 3.63 12.63 -3.01
CA GLU A 304 4.23 11.43 -3.62
C GLU A 304 5.71 11.61 -3.98
N ASN A 305 6.14 12.86 -4.21
CA ASN A 305 7.49 13.19 -4.66
C ASN A 305 8.07 14.35 -3.84
N CYS A 306 9.37 14.32 -3.58
CA CYS A 306 10.08 15.48 -3.05
C CYS A 306 10.12 16.61 -4.09
N ALA A 307 10.39 17.85 -3.66
CA ALA A 307 10.36 19.01 -4.54
C ALA A 307 11.24 18.87 -5.80
N PRO A 308 12.51 18.37 -5.72
CA PRO A 308 13.32 18.13 -6.92
C PRO A 308 12.71 17.11 -7.89
N CYS A 309 12.27 15.94 -7.38
CA CYS A 309 11.67 14.91 -8.22
C CYS A 309 10.33 15.35 -8.83
N ALA A 310 9.57 16.20 -8.13
CA ALA A 310 8.33 16.76 -8.66
C ALA A 310 8.58 17.65 -9.88
N ILE A 311 9.64 18.47 -9.88
CA ILE A 311 10.01 19.34 -11.01
C ILE A 311 10.44 18.49 -12.22
N GLU A 312 11.27 17.48 -11.98
CA GLU A 312 11.74 16.59 -13.04
C GLU A 312 10.57 15.85 -13.70
N ASN A 313 9.69 15.25 -12.89
CA ASN A 313 8.48 14.58 -13.37
C ASN A 313 7.54 15.54 -14.12
N ALA A 314 7.38 16.78 -13.65
CA ALA A 314 6.57 17.78 -14.34
C ALA A 314 7.17 18.15 -15.71
N THR A 315 8.48 18.30 -15.78
CA THR A 315 9.20 18.61 -17.04
C THR A 315 9.02 17.48 -18.05
N GLU A 316 9.15 16.23 -17.60
CA GLU A 316 8.95 15.05 -18.45
C GLU A 316 7.49 14.93 -18.93
N ARG A 317 6.51 15.14 -18.04
CA ARG A 317 5.08 15.18 -18.40
C ARG A 317 4.79 16.26 -19.44
N LEU A 318 5.34 17.46 -19.30
CA LEU A 318 5.17 18.55 -20.27
C LEU A 318 5.80 18.20 -21.63
N ARG A 319 6.97 17.58 -21.66
CA ARG A 319 7.61 17.10 -22.90
C ARG A 319 6.74 16.04 -23.59
N ASN A 320 6.21 15.08 -22.85
CA ASN A 320 5.33 14.04 -23.38
C ASN A 320 4.01 14.62 -23.89
N ALA A 321 3.39 15.53 -23.15
CA ALA A 321 2.18 16.23 -23.58
C ALA A 321 2.42 17.04 -24.87
N ALA A 322 3.57 17.72 -24.99
CA ALA A 322 3.94 18.44 -26.20
C ALA A 322 4.19 17.52 -27.41
N ARG A 323 4.70 16.30 -27.19
CA ARG A 323 4.84 15.27 -28.24
C ARG A 323 3.48 14.76 -28.70
N VAL A 324 2.62 14.36 -27.75
CA VAL A 324 1.26 13.89 -28.04
C VAL A 324 0.45 14.98 -28.76
N GLY A 325 0.54 16.23 -28.30
CA GLY A 325 -0.12 17.37 -28.94
C GLY A 325 0.34 17.60 -30.39
N ARG A 326 1.63 17.39 -30.69
CA ARG A 326 2.16 17.47 -32.06
C ARG A 326 1.59 16.37 -32.97
N VAL A 327 1.52 15.14 -32.48
CA VAL A 327 0.92 14.01 -33.22
C VAL A 327 -0.56 14.29 -33.47
N ALA A 328 -1.30 14.72 -32.44
CA ALA A 328 -2.70 15.10 -32.57
C ALA A 328 -2.93 16.24 -33.58
N ALA A 329 -2.04 17.24 -33.63
CA ALA A 329 -2.13 18.34 -34.59
C ALA A 329 -1.93 17.91 -36.06
N GLN A 330 -1.38 16.72 -36.30
CA GLN A 330 -1.15 16.18 -37.64
C GLN A 330 -2.32 15.33 -38.18
N ASN A 331 -3.38 15.08 -37.40
CA ASN A 331 -4.51 14.30 -37.88
C ASN A 331 -5.31 15.03 -38.99
N SER A 332 -6.08 14.28 -39.79
CA SER A 332 -6.80 14.81 -40.96
C SER A 332 -7.78 15.93 -40.60
N ALA A 333 -8.51 15.78 -39.48
CA ALA A 333 -9.45 16.78 -38.97
C ALA A 333 -8.76 18.08 -38.54
N ALA A 334 -7.63 18.00 -37.84
CA ALA A 334 -6.83 19.15 -37.42
C ALA A 334 -6.21 19.87 -38.63
N ARG A 335 -5.66 19.12 -39.59
CA ARG A 335 -5.18 19.69 -40.87
C ARG A 335 -6.30 20.38 -41.64
N ALA A 336 -7.50 19.79 -41.69
CA ALA A 336 -8.67 20.41 -42.32
C ALA A 336 -9.07 21.73 -41.63
N LYS A 337 -9.11 21.76 -40.29
CA LYS A 337 -9.35 22.99 -39.52
C LYS A 337 -8.29 24.06 -39.79
N HIS A 338 -7.00 23.68 -39.85
CA HIS A 338 -5.92 24.60 -40.20
C HIS A 338 -6.04 25.15 -41.63
N ARG A 339 -6.39 24.30 -42.61
CA ARG A 339 -6.66 24.73 -44.00
C ARG A 339 -7.83 25.70 -44.06
N ALA A 340 -8.95 25.39 -43.42
CA ALA A 340 -10.12 26.27 -43.34
C ALA A 340 -9.77 27.62 -42.70
N SER A 341 -8.99 27.62 -41.62
CA SER A 341 -8.53 28.85 -40.97
C SER A 341 -7.61 29.68 -41.87
N ARG A 342 -6.67 29.05 -42.59
CA ARG A 342 -5.80 29.74 -43.56
C ARG A 342 -6.61 30.31 -44.72
N ARG A 343 -7.59 29.58 -45.24
CA ARG A 343 -8.51 30.04 -46.30
C ARG A 343 -9.28 31.27 -45.85
N ARG A 344 -9.90 31.25 -44.66
CA ARG A 344 -10.58 32.43 -44.09
C ARG A 344 -9.63 33.61 -43.94
N HIS A 345 -8.40 33.37 -43.47
CA HIS A 345 -7.41 34.43 -43.35
C HIS A 345 -7.05 35.05 -44.71
N ALA A 346 -6.80 34.22 -45.72
CA ALA A 346 -6.47 34.64 -47.08
C ALA A 346 -7.63 35.41 -47.74
N MET A 347 -8.87 34.92 -47.63
CA MET A 347 -10.05 35.64 -48.11
C MET A 347 -10.17 37.01 -47.46
N ALA A 348 -10.00 37.10 -46.14
CA ALA A 348 -10.04 38.38 -45.42
C ALA A 348 -8.82 39.29 -45.70
N CYS A 349 -7.74 38.78 -46.32
CA CYS A 349 -6.67 39.63 -46.84
C CYS A 349 -7.01 40.12 -48.25
N ALA A 350 -7.57 39.25 -49.09
CA ALA A 350 -7.95 39.58 -50.46
C ALA A 350 -9.13 40.56 -50.52
N SER A 351 -10.09 40.44 -49.61
CA SER A 351 -11.25 41.34 -49.50
C SER A 351 -10.95 42.64 -48.75
N TRP A 352 -9.71 42.84 -48.30
CA TRP A 352 -9.33 44.04 -47.58
C TRP A 352 -8.93 45.14 -48.56
N ASP A 353 -9.64 46.26 -48.50
CA ASP A 353 -9.39 47.42 -49.34
C ASP A 353 -8.26 48.28 -48.77
N ALA A 354 -7.20 48.47 -49.57
CA ALA A 354 -6.05 49.29 -49.20
C ALA A 354 -6.40 50.78 -49.04
N SER A 355 -7.47 51.26 -49.69
CA SER A 355 -7.94 52.64 -49.60
C SER A 355 -8.50 52.99 -48.21
N SER A 356 -8.93 51.98 -47.44
CA SER A 356 -9.45 52.13 -46.08
C SER A 356 -8.37 52.46 -45.03
N LYS A 357 -7.10 52.47 -45.43
CA LYS A 357 -5.95 52.73 -44.56
C LYS A 357 -5.66 54.24 -44.49
N PRO A 358 -5.53 54.83 -43.28
CA PRO A 358 -5.10 56.22 -43.15
C PRO A 358 -3.70 56.45 -43.76
N ALA A 359 -3.52 57.57 -44.46
CA ALA A 359 -2.26 57.90 -45.16
C ALA A 359 -1.04 57.97 -44.23
N TRP A 360 -1.22 58.38 -42.97
CA TRP A 360 -0.15 58.46 -41.98
C TRP A 360 0.35 57.09 -41.49
N LEU A 361 -0.43 56.02 -41.66
CA LEU A 361 -0.11 54.69 -41.16
C LEU A 361 0.69 53.89 -42.18
N THR A 362 1.90 54.38 -42.46
CA THR A 362 2.87 53.74 -43.35
C THR A 362 3.56 52.55 -42.67
N SER A 363 4.26 51.76 -43.47
CA SER A 363 5.00 50.57 -43.01
C SER A 363 6.12 50.96 -42.04
N GLU A 364 6.79 52.06 -42.36
CA GLU A 364 7.87 52.69 -41.60
C GLU A 364 7.32 53.24 -40.28
N PHE A 365 6.19 53.97 -40.35
CA PHE A 365 5.54 54.51 -39.16
C PHE A 365 5.09 53.41 -38.21
N PHE A 366 4.41 52.37 -38.71
CA PHE A 366 3.96 51.25 -37.87
C PHE A 366 5.14 50.60 -37.14
N SER A 367 6.25 50.40 -37.84
CA SER A 367 7.43 49.74 -37.27
C SER A 367 8.18 50.60 -36.27
N ALA A 368 8.27 51.91 -36.53
CA ALA A 368 9.01 52.83 -35.68
C ALA A 368 8.20 53.27 -34.44
N ARG A 369 6.88 53.44 -34.58
CA ARG A 369 6.04 54.12 -33.58
C ARG A 369 5.01 53.21 -32.91
N VAL A 370 4.48 52.20 -33.61
CA VAL A 370 3.42 51.32 -33.08
C VAL A 370 4.01 50.01 -32.54
N GLN A 371 4.88 49.37 -33.32
CA GLN A 371 5.43 48.05 -33.03
C GLN A 371 6.20 47.94 -31.69
N PRO A 372 7.02 48.94 -31.27
CA PRO A 372 7.70 48.91 -29.97
C PRO A 372 6.71 48.99 -28.79
N LEU A 373 5.64 49.77 -28.94
CA LEU A 373 4.60 49.92 -27.91
C LEU A 373 3.78 48.64 -27.72
N LEU A 374 3.61 47.83 -28.78
CA LEU A 374 2.93 46.55 -28.66
C LEU A 374 3.66 45.55 -27.72
N ALA A 375 4.96 45.72 -27.48
CA ALA A 375 5.73 44.83 -26.60
C ALA A 375 5.28 44.88 -25.13
N SER A 376 4.80 46.04 -24.67
CA SER A 376 4.29 46.26 -23.31
C SER A 376 2.82 45.87 -23.14
N ILE A 377 2.09 45.65 -24.24
CA ILE A 377 0.68 45.24 -24.22
C ILE A 377 0.55 43.74 -23.98
N SER A 378 -0.42 43.34 -23.16
CA SER A 378 -0.65 41.92 -22.88
C SER A 378 -1.04 41.16 -24.15
N THR A 379 -0.50 39.94 -24.30
CA THR A 379 -0.84 39.04 -25.41
C THR A 379 -2.35 38.76 -25.48
N ALA A 380 -3.05 38.79 -24.33
CA ALA A 380 -4.49 38.60 -24.27
C ALA A 380 -5.28 39.75 -24.90
N ALA A 381 -4.86 41.01 -24.67
CA ALA A 381 -5.49 42.19 -25.23
C ALA A 381 -5.31 42.27 -26.75
N ILE A 382 -4.10 42.00 -27.25
CA ILE A 382 -3.86 41.91 -28.71
C ILE A 382 -4.74 40.81 -29.31
N ARG A 383 -4.78 39.63 -28.69
CA ARG A 383 -5.55 38.48 -29.17
C ARG A 383 -7.05 38.80 -29.30
N SER A 384 -7.65 39.38 -28.27
CA SER A 384 -9.09 39.70 -28.26
C SER A 384 -9.43 40.80 -29.24
N ARG A 385 -8.58 41.84 -29.34
CA ARG A 385 -8.86 43.02 -30.15
C ARG A 385 -8.84 42.75 -31.66
N ILE A 386 -7.93 41.91 -32.14
CA ILE A 386 -7.83 41.57 -33.59
C ILE A 386 -8.31 40.17 -33.95
N GLY A 387 -8.88 39.42 -32.99
CA GLY A 387 -9.52 38.12 -33.23
C GLY A 387 -8.57 37.03 -33.75
N VAL A 388 -7.31 37.01 -33.28
CA VAL A 388 -6.28 36.06 -33.74
C VAL A 388 -5.96 34.99 -32.69
N SER A 389 -5.12 34.02 -33.02
CA SER A 389 -4.65 33.02 -32.05
C SER A 389 -3.66 33.64 -31.04
N ARG A 390 -3.57 33.06 -29.83
CA ARG A 390 -2.61 33.49 -28.79
C ARG A 390 -1.16 33.46 -29.31
N CYS A 391 -0.82 32.45 -30.11
CA CYS A 391 0.51 32.32 -30.72
C CYS A 391 0.79 33.46 -31.71
N TYR A 392 -0.17 33.80 -32.58
CA TYR A 392 0.01 34.88 -33.55
C TYR A 392 0.08 36.26 -32.86
N ALA A 393 -0.76 36.51 -31.84
CA ALA A 393 -0.67 37.71 -31.01
C ALA A 393 0.69 37.83 -30.29
N ASN A 394 1.24 36.71 -29.80
CA ASN A 394 2.57 36.71 -29.17
C ASN A 394 3.68 37.03 -30.17
N LYS A 395 3.59 36.52 -31.40
CA LYS A 395 4.53 36.88 -32.47
C LYS A 395 4.48 38.38 -32.75
N ILE A 396 3.28 38.96 -32.86
CA ILE A 396 3.12 40.41 -33.06
C ILE A 396 3.80 41.18 -31.92
N ARG A 397 3.57 40.77 -30.67
CA ARG A 397 4.24 41.35 -29.49
C ARG A 397 5.77 41.24 -29.54
N GLN A 398 6.30 40.18 -30.15
CA GLN A 398 7.75 39.95 -30.35
C GLN A 398 8.33 40.65 -31.59
N GLY A 399 7.55 41.50 -32.29
CA GLY A 399 8.04 42.25 -33.44
C GLY A 399 7.60 41.73 -34.81
N TYR A 400 6.79 40.67 -34.88
CA TYR A 400 6.23 40.22 -36.16
C TYR A 400 5.22 41.23 -36.70
N ARG A 401 5.45 41.74 -37.91
CA ARG A 401 4.53 42.68 -38.55
C ARG A 401 3.31 41.94 -39.12
N PRO A 402 2.08 42.19 -38.60
CA PRO A 402 0.88 41.57 -39.14
C PRO A 402 0.45 42.25 -40.45
N HIS A 403 -0.53 41.66 -41.13
CA HIS A 403 -1.13 42.27 -42.33
C HIS A 403 -1.72 43.66 -42.02
N GLN A 404 -1.67 44.58 -42.99
CA GLN A 404 -2.03 46.01 -42.84
C GLN A 404 -3.44 46.24 -42.29
N ARG A 405 -4.38 45.32 -42.60
CA ARG A 405 -5.76 45.31 -42.07
C ARG A 405 -5.86 45.43 -40.55
N HIS A 406 -4.83 45.00 -39.81
CA HIS A 406 -4.80 45.04 -38.34
C HIS A 406 -4.14 46.29 -37.78
N TRP A 407 -3.44 47.08 -38.61
CA TRP A 407 -2.56 48.14 -38.13
C TRP A 407 -3.31 49.26 -37.42
N ARG A 408 -4.45 49.70 -37.93
CA ARG A 408 -5.26 50.76 -37.30
C ARG A 408 -5.70 50.34 -35.90
N VAL A 409 -6.24 49.13 -35.79
CA VAL A 409 -6.73 48.56 -34.54
C VAL A 409 -5.60 48.36 -33.53
N LEU A 410 -4.40 48.00 -34.00
CA LEU A 410 -3.20 47.86 -33.16
C LEU A 410 -2.62 49.22 -32.74
N ALA A 411 -2.66 50.23 -33.62
CA ALA A 411 -2.25 51.60 -33.29
C ALA A 411 -3.17 52.21 -32.22
N GLU A 412 -4.49 52.04 -32.36
CA GLU A 412 -5.47 52.43 -31.33
C GLU A 412 -5.18 51.74 -29.99
N LEU A 413 -4.89 50.43 -30.03
CA LEU A 413 -4.59 49.65 -28.83
C LEU A 413 -3.28 50.12 -28.16
N ALA A 414 -2.31 50.58 -28.95
CA ALA A 414 -1.06 51.16 -28.47
C ALA A 414 -1.18 52.63 -28.06
N GLY A 415 -2.38 53.23 -28.13
CA GLY A 415 -2.60 54.64 -27.79
C GLY A 415 -2.05 55.62 -28.82
N VAL A 416 -1.67 55.15 -30.02
CA VAL A 416 -1.20 56.00 -31.12
C VAL A 416 -2.40 56.40 -31.96
N ARG A 417 -2.78 57.67 -31.84
CA ARG A 417 -3.82 58.31 -32.66
C ARG A 417 -3.17 59.40 -33.50
N GLN A 418 -3.93 59.91 -34.48
CA GLN A 418 -3.54 61.06 -35.30
C GLN A 418 -3.06 62.23 -34.46
#